data_AF-A0A1F7WMY5-F1
#
_entry.id   AF-A0A1F7WMY5-F1
#
_cell.length_a   1.000
_cell.length_b   1.000
_cell.length_c   1.000
_cell.angle_alpha   90.00
_cell.angle_beta   90.00
_cell.angle_gamma   90.00
#
_symmetry.space_group_name_H-M   'P 1'
#
loop_
_entity.id
_entity.type
_entity.pdbx_description
1 polymer ?
#
loop_
_entity_poly.entity_id
_entity_poly.type
_entity_poly.pdbx_seq_one_letter_code
_entity_poly.pdbx_strand_id
1 'polypeptide(L)'
;MRDGKKILAAYALVITALLVFTGVTGCVNKTESSDSATLQQIGGVDDVDNVPTYTEPAQNITQAMKYFVDKDYDRAIAAFQKTLVTNPNQEEMAVAYAGIGWAKVKKSGVISDGKNDFASGYAARSTVQDAKVGLAAAYLLEDSSKIKEAVSLIESIGRTTTDSTVVDYNFRYVSEIGTGISNAAVHSLLATLYYYNNQDALAKQQLAIASQEDGDNARISSIETAIMTLGY
;
A
#
# COMPACT_ATOMS: atom_id res chain seq x y z
N MET A 1 -17.03 20.62 7.34
CA MET A 1 -15.67 20.15 6.99
C MET A 1 -14.69 20.93 7.85
N ARG A 2 -13.73 20.25 8.50
CA ARG A 2 -12.70 20.89 9.35
C ARG A 2 -11.80 21.81 8.52
N ASP A 3 -11.06 22.70 9.16
CA ASP A 3 -10.35 23.84 8.54
C ASP A 3 -9.14 23.46 7.66
N GLY A 4 -9.07 23.99 6.43
CA GLY A 4 -8.19 23.54 5.34
C GLY A 4 -6.67 23.60 5.58
N LYS A 5 -6.17 24.45 6.49
CA LYS A 5 -4.72 24.56 6.77
C LYS A 5 -4.22 23.49 7.74
N LYS A 6 -5.03 23.14 8.75
CA LYS A 6 -4.73 22.11 9.77
C LYS A 6 -4.81 20.71 9.17
N ILE A 7 -5.68 20.58 8.18
CA ILE A 7 -5.89 19.42 7.32
C ILE A 7 -4.58 19.00 6.61
N LEU A 8 -3.75 19.93 6.14
CA LEU A 8 -2.58 19.60 5.33
C LEU A 8 -1.47 18.85 6.10
N ALA A 9 -1.35 19.08 7.40
CA ALA A 9 -0.25 18.52 8.22
C ALA A 9 -0.43 17.03 8.53
N ALA A 10 -1.64 16.61 8.93
CA ALA A 10 -1.93 15.20 9.22
C ALA A 10 -1.84 14.34 7.94
N TYR A 11 -2.31 14.86 6.80
CA TYR A 11 -2.15 14.23 5.49
C TYR A 11 -0.67 13.95 5.17
N ALA A 12 0.18 14.97 5.23
CA ALA A 12 1.59 14.84 4.87
C ALA A 12 2.33 13.78 5.72
N LEU A 13 1.98 13.69 7.01
CA LEU A 13 2.58 12.71 7.93
C LEU A 13 2.13 11.27 7.65
N VAL A 14 0.85 11.05 7.36
CA VAL A 14 0.35 9.71 6.98
C VAL A 14 0.95 9.27 5.65
N ILE A 15 1.00 10.15 4.65
CA ILE A 15 1.58 9.80 3.36
C ILE A 15 3.07 9.49 3.48
N THR A 16 3.83 10.25 4.26
CA THR A 16 5.23 9.91 4.52
C THR A 16 5.38 8.59 5.28
N ALA A 17 4.46 8.22 6.16
CA ALA A 17 4.44 6.90 6.78
C ALA A 17 4.17 5.76 5.78
N LEU A 18 3.28 5.96 4.81
CA LEU A 18 2.98 4.96 3.76
C LEU A 18 4.08 4.84 2.69
N LEU A 19 4.79 5.94 2.41
CA LEU A 19 5.82 5.95 1.36
C LEU A 19 7.17 5.41 1.83
N VAL A 20 7.49 5.53 3.12
CA VAL A 20 8.81 5.16 3.64
C VAL A 20 8.90 3.65 3.88
N PHE A 21 9.99 3.06 3.38
CA PHE A 21 10.38 1.67 3.63
C PHE A 21 11.42 1.67 4.75
N THR A 22 11.12 1.06 5.90
CA THR A 22 12.13 0.81 6.94
C THR A 22 12.96 -0.40 6.51
N GLY A 23 13.89 -0.18 5.58
CA GLY A 23 14.84 -1.21 5.17
C GLY A 23 15.89 -1.46 6.25
N VAL A 24 16.12 -2.71 6.61
CA VAL A 24 17.39 -3.12 7.21
C VAL A 24 18.47 -2.88 6.15
N THR A 25 19.49 -2.12 6.50
CA THR A 25 20.58 -1.70 5.62
C THR A 25 21.44 -2.88 5.19
N GLY A 26 21.12 -3.46 4.03
CA GLY A 26 22.03 -4.32 3.28
C GLY A 26 22.45 -3.60 2.00
N CYS A 27 23.54 -2.83 2.06
CA CYS A 27 24.19 -2.31 0.86
C CYS A 27 24.73 -3.50 0.06
N VAL A 28 24.09 -3.86 -1.06
CA VAL A 28 24.74 -4.67 -2.09
C VAL A 28 25.13 -3.71 -3.21
N ASN A 29 26.40 -3.30 -3.19
CA ASN A 29 27.07 -2.79 -4.37
C ASN A 29 27.06 -3.91 -5.42
N LYS A 30 26.36 -3.72 -6.55
CA LYS A 30 26.46 -4.66 -7.66
C LYS A 30 27.59 -4.21 -8.59
N THR A 31 28.75 -4.82 -8.38
CA THR A 31 29.87 -4.85 -9.33
C THR A 31 29.45 -5.68 -10.55
N GLU A 32 29.71 -5.15 -11.75
CA GLU A 32 29.56 -5.88 -13.01
C GLU A 32 30.61 -6.99 -13.13
N SER A 33 30.19 -8.22 -13.43
CA SER A 33 30.88 -9.11 -14.40
C SER A 33 30.12 -10.43 -14.62
N SER A 34 29.89 -10.72 -15.91
CA SER A 34 29.95 -12.02 -16.62
C SER A 34 29.97 -13.32 -15.80
N ASP A 35 28.97 -14.19 -15.95
CA ASP A 35 28.95 -15.22 -17.00
C ASP A 35 27.77 -16.22 -16.86
N SER A 36 27.19 -16.57 -18.02
CA SER A 36 26.64 -17.87 -18.42
C SER A 36 25.73 -18.66 -17.46
N ALA A 37 24.41 -18.60 -17.71
CA ALA A 37 23.57 -19.80 -17.79
C ALA A 37 22.43 -19.57 -18.79
N THR A 38 22.23 -20.55 -19.66
CA THR A 38 21.38 -20.55 -20.86
C THR A 38 19.89 -20.32 -20.60
N LEU A 39 19.32 -19.27 -21.20
CA LEU A 39 17.90 -19.17 -21.55
C LEU A 39 17.76 -18.50 -22.92
N GLN A 40 16.92 -19.09 -23.78
CA GLN A 40 16.69 -18.68 -25.17
C GLN A 40 16.18 -17.23 -25.24
N GLN A 41 17.01 -16.40 -25.85
CA GLN A 41 16.76 -15.00 -26.17
C GLN A 41 15.96 -14.89 -27.46
N ILE A 42 14.80 -14.25 -27.42
CA ILE A 42 14.20 -13.60 -28.59
C ILE A 42 14.16 -12.10 -28.30
N GLY A 43 15.10 -11.37 -28.91
CA GLY A 43 14.98 -9.99 -29.40
C GLY A 43 14.70 -8.83 -28.41
N GLY A 44 15.77 -8.14 -28.00
CA GLY A 44 16.01 -6.72 -28.31
C GLY A 44 15.30 -5.56 -27.55
N VAL A 45 16.10 -4.88 -26.73
CA VAL A 45 16.24 -3.41 -26.53
C VAL A 45 15.22 -2.64 -25.66
N ASP A 46 15.41 -2.71 -24.34
CA ASP A 46 15.68 -1.60 -23.38
C ASP A 46 15.88 -2.27 -22.00
N ASP A 47 16.60 -1.69 -21.03
CA ASP A 47 16.97 -2.39 -19.77
C ASP A 47 15.76 -2.83 -18.88
N VAL A 48 14.55 -2.42 -19.27
CA VAL A 48 13.24 -2.79 -18.73
C VAL A 48 12.72 -4.11 -19.35
N ASP A 49 13.20 -4.52 -20.52
CA ASP A 49 12.72 -5.68 -21.28
C ASP A 49 13.28 -7.03 -20.80
N ASN A 50 14.27 -7.03 -19.90
CA ASN A 50 14.81 -8.28 -19.34
C ASN A 50 14.01 -8.81 -18.14
N VAL A 51 12.71 -8.57 -18.10
CA VAL A 51 11.82 -9.27 -17.17
C VAL A 51 11.46 -10.62 -17.81
N PRO A 52 11.78 -11.78 -17.19
CA PRO A 52 11.30 -13.06 -17.71
C PRO A 52 9.76 -13.09 -17.75
N THR A 53 9.18 -13.64 -18.82
CA THR A 53 7.74 -13.95 -18.84
C THR A 53 7.56 -15.41 -18.48
N TYR A 54 6.85 -15.67 -17.39
CA TYR A 54 6.44 -17.01 -17.01
C TYR A 54 5.04 -17.31 -17.56
N THR A 55 4.76 -18.57 -17.86
CA THR A 55 3.41 -19.01 -18.29
C THR A 55 2.43 -19.09 -17.12
N GLU A 56 2.94 -19.23 -15.90
CA GLU A 56 2.15 -19.28 -14.67
C GLU A 56 2.05 -17.88 -14.02
N PRO A 57 0.83 -17.33 -13.80
CA PRO A 57 0.61 -16.04 -13.15
C PRO A 57 1.34 -15.90 -11.81
N ALA A 58 1.27 -16.93 -10.94
CA ALA A 58 1.92 -16.93 -9.64
C ALA A 58 3.45 -16.74 -9.69
N GLN A 59 4.11 -17.23 -10.76
CA GLN A 59 5.55 -17.02 -10.95
C GLN A 59 5.86 -15.57 -11.35
N ASN A 60 5.05 -14.98 -12.23
CA ASN A 60 5.15 -13.56 -12.57
C ASN A 60 4.94 -12.68 -11.33
N ILE A 61 3.96 -13.00 -10.46
CA ILE A 61 3.72 -12.31 -9.18
C ILE A 61 4.93 -12.41 -8.26
N THR A 62 5.46 -13.62 -8.06
CA THR A 62 6.63 -13.85 -7.18
C THR A 62 7.83 -13.03 -7.64
N GLN A 63 8.07 -12.99 -8.95
CA GLN A 63 9.15 -12.21 -9.54
C GLN A 63 8.89 -10.70 -9.40
N ALA A 64 7.65 -10.25 -9.58
CA ALA A 64 7.26 -8.86 -9.42
C ALA A 64 7.46 -8.37 -7.99
N MET A 65 7.07 -9.16 -6.99
CA MET A 65 7.28 -8.85 -5.56
C MET A 65 8.77 -8.78 -5.23
N LYS A 66 9.60 -9.65 -5.82
CA LYS A 66 11.05 -9.56 -5.65
C LYS A 66 11.60 -8.23 -6.19
N TYR A 67 11.26 -7.86 -7.42
CA TYR A 67 11.66 -6.57 -7.99
C TYR A 67 11.14 -5.39 -7.16
N PHE A 68 9.93 -5.50 -6.61
CA PHE A 68 9.35 -4.49 -5.74
C PHE A 68 10.18 -4.29 -4.47
N VAL A 69 10.54 -5.38 -3.78
CA VAL A 69 11.39 -5.35 -2.57
C VAL A 69 12.79 -4.82 -2.89
N ASP A 70 13.32 -5.17 -4.05
CA ASP A 70 14.61 -4.67 -4.57
C ASP A 70 14.53 -3.19 -5.03
N LYS A 71 13.34 -2.57 -4.95
CA LYS A 71 13.03 -1.19 -5.39
C LYS A 71 13.19 -0.95 -6.89
N ASP A 72 13.26 -2.03 -7.68
CA ASP A 72 13.22 -2.00 -9.14
C ASP A 72 11.75 -1.93 -9.58
N TYR A 73 11.13 -0.77 -9.34
CA TYR A 73 9.69 -0.60 -9.54
C TYR A 73 9.28 -0.71 -11.02
N ASP A 74 10.17 -0.39 -11.96
CA ASP A 74 9.91 -0.56 -13.38
C ASP A 74 9.78 -2.04 -13.75
N ARG A 75 10.72 -2.88 -13.29
CA ARG A 75 10.62 -4.33 -13.51
C ARG A 75 9.48 -4.97 -12.71
N ALA A 76 9.17 -4.44 -11.53
CA ALA A 76 8.01 -4.88 -10.76
C ALA A 76 6.69 -4.63 -11.52
N ILE A 77 6.50 -3.42 -12.07
CA ILE A 77 5.33 -3.07 -12.88
C ILE A 77 5.22 -4.00 -14.09
N ALA A 78 6.31 -4.18 -14.84
CA ALA A 78 6.31 -5.05 -16.01
C ALA A 78 5.97 -6.51 -15.66
N ALA A 79 6.51 -7.05 -14.55
CA ALA A 79 6.21 -8.42 -14.11
C ALA A 79 4.76 -8.58 -13.62
N PHE A 80 4.20 -7.60 -12.90
CA PHE A 80 2.78 -7.62 -12.56
C PHE A 80 1.88 -7.51 -13.80
N GLN A 81 2.24 -6.68 -14.79
CA GLN A 81 1.51 -6.61 -16.07
C GLN A 81 1.52 -7.95 -16.82
N LYS A 82 2.62 -8.71 -16.76
CA LYS A 82 2.70 -10.07 -17.32
C LYS A 82 1.73 -11.03 -16.64
N THR A 83 1.51 -10.89 -15.33
CA THR A 83 0.47 -11.64 -14.59
C THR A 83 -0.90 -11.42 -15.21
N LEU A 84 -1.24 -10.17 -15.54
CA LEU A 84 -2.56 -9.80 -16.08
C LEU A 84 -2.85 -10.38 -17.48
N VAL A 85 -1.82 -10.77 -18.24
CA VAL A 85 -1.97 -11.35 -19.59
C VAL A 85 -1.73 -12.86 -19.64
N THR A 86 -1.50 -13.51 -18.49
CA THR A 86 -1.18 -14.96 -18.39
C THR A 86 -2.33 -15.79 -17.82
N ASN A 87 -3.58 -15.39 -18.07
CA ASN A 87 -4.79 -16.05 -17.56
C ASN A 87 -4.85 -16.19 -16.03
N PRO A 88 -4.73 -15.07 -15.27
CA PRO A 88 -4.79 -15.09 -13.82
C PRO A 88 -6.20 -15.37 -13.29
N ASN A 89 -6.28 -15.93 -12.09
CA ASN A 89 -7.52 -15.95 -11.32
C ASN A 89 -7.79 -14.57 -10.65
N GLN A 90 -8.95 -14.41 -10.00
CA GLN A 90 -9.35 -13.14 -9.38
C GLN A 90 -8.39 -12.65 -8.28
N GLU A 91 -7.82 -13.55 -7.47
CA GLU A 91 -6.86 -13.19 -6.43
C GLU A 91 -5.55 -12.69 -7.06
N GLU A 92 -5.05 -13.42 -8.06
CA GLU A 92 -3.84 -13.07 -8.78
C GLU A 92 -3.98 -11.74 -9.53
N MET A 93 -5.14 -11.48 -10.14
CA MET A 93 -5.47 -10.18 -10.73
C MET A 93 -5.44 -9.07 -9.68
N ALA A 94 -6.05 -9.30 -8.51
CA ALA A 94 -6.12 -8.30 -7.46
C ALA A 94 -4.74 -7.96 -6.89
N VAL A 95 -3.91 -8.98 -6.64
CA VAL A 95 -2.51 -8.82 -6.22
C VAL A 95 -1.70 -8.08 -7.29
N ALA A 96 -1.86 -8.44 -8.57
CA ALA A 96 -1.13 -7.78 -9.66
C ALA A 96 -1.50 -6.29 -9.79
N TYR A 97 -2.79 -5.95 -9.75
CA TYR A 97 -3.23 -4.57 -9.78
C TYR A 97 -2.77 -3.78 -8.55
N ALA A 98 -2.91 -4.34 -7.35
CA ALA A 98 -2.40 -3.69 -6.14
C ALA A 98 -0.88 -3.50 -6.20
N GLY A 99 -0.15 -4.45 -6.76
CA GLY A 99 1.30 -4.39 -6.96
C GLY A 99 1.73 -3.31 -7.94
N ILE A 100 1.04 -3.19 -9.08
CA ILE A 100 1.24 -2.09 -10.04
C ILE A 100 0.99 -0.74 -9.36
N GLY A 101 -0.13 -0.62 -8.64
CA GLY A 101 -0.50 0.60 -7.94
C GLY A 101 0.59 1.03 -6.97
N TRP A 102 1.01 0.14 -6.07
CA TRP A 102 2.08 0.44 -5.12
C TRP A 102 3.42 0.71 -5.79
N ALA A 103 3.75 0.03 -6.89
CA ALA A 103 5.01 0.24 -7.58
C ALA A 103 5.06 1.63 -8.23
N LYS A 104 3.96 2.07 -8.86
CA LYS A 104 3.82 3.44 -9.38
C LYS A 104 3.96 4.48 -8.27
N VAL A 105 3.23 4.28 -7.17
CA VAL A 105 3.28 5.17 -5.99
C VAL A 105 4.69 5.27 -5.41
N LYS A 106 5.40 4.15 -5.25
CA LYS A 106 6.76 4.15 -4.70
C LYS A 106 7.78 4.73 -5.68
N LYS A 107 7.55 4.57 -6.99
CA LYS A 107 8.38 5.18 -8.04
C LYS A 107 8.21 6.70 -8.10
N SER A 108 6.98 7.21 -8.07
CA SER A 108 6.70 8.64 -8.23
C SER A 108 6.66 9.43 -6.91
N GLY A 109 6.41 8.74 -5.80
CA GLY A 109 6.10 9.37 -4.51
C GLY A 109 4.67 9.91 -4.42
N VAL A 110 3.80 9.62 -5.38
CA VAL A 110 2.45 10.19 -5.49
C VAL A 110 1.41 9.07 -5.42
N ILE A 111 0.58 9.07 -4.37
CA ILE A 111 -0.47 8.06 -4.15
C ILE A 111 -1.49 8.00 -5.29
N SER A 112 -1.79 9.15 -5.89
CA SER A 112 -2.70 9.32 -7.02
C SER A 112 -2.38 8.41 -8.21
N ASP A 113 -1.09 8.15 -8.46
CA ASP A 113 -0.65 7.40 -9.63
C ASP A 113 -1.06 5.93 -9.56
N GLY A 114 -1.31 5.40 -8.36
CA GLY A 114 -1.79 4.03 -8.14
C GLY A 114 -3.30 3.90 -7.99
N LYS A 115 -4.05 5.01 -7.89
CA LYS A 115 -5.48 5.00 -7.51
C LYS A 115 -6.33 4.07 -8.38
N ASN A 116 -6.18 4.17 -9.70
CA ASN A 116 -6.96 3.37 -10.64
C ASN A 116 -6.60 1.89 -10.52
N ASP A 117 -5.32 1.56 -10.33
CA ASP A 117 -4.89 0.18 -10.14
C ASP A 117 -5.39 -0.38 -8.81
N PHE A 118 -5.37 0.39 -7.72
CA PHE A 118 -5.97 -0.04 -6.45
C PHE A 118 -7.47 -0.30 -6.56
N ALA A 119 -8.20 0.54 -7.30
CA ALA A 119 -9.62 0.33 -7.57
C ALA A 119 -9.86 -0.95 -8.40
N SER A 120 -9.05 -1.20 -9.43
CA SER A 120 -9.09 -2.44 -10.20
C SER A 120 -8.77 -3.67 -9.35
N GLY A 121 -7.79 -3.57 -8.45
CA GLY A 121 -7.43 -4.66 -7.54
C GLY A 121 -8.56 -4.99 -6.57
N TYR A 122 -9.13 -3.97 -5.94
CA TYR A 122 -10.28 -4.12 -5.05
C TYR A 122 -11.50 -4.72 -5.76
N ALA A 123 -11.75 -4.29 -7.00
CA ALA A 123 -12.86 -4.80 -7.82
C ALA A 123 -12.64 -6.27 -8.26
N ALA A 124 -11.39 -6.66 -8.55
CA ALA A 124 -11.06 -8.05 -8.88
C ALA A 124 -11.24 -8.96 -7.66
N ARG A 125 -10.78 -8.53 -6.49
CA ARG A 125 -10.95 -9.26 -5.24
C ARG A 125 -10.82 -8.34 -4.02
N SER A 126 -11.91 -8.20 -3.27
CA SER A 126 -11.97 -7.34 -2.10
C SER A 126 -11.29 -7.91 -0.85
N THR A 127 -10.61 -9.06 -0.92
CA THR A 127 -9.84 -9.61 0.22
C THR A 127 -8.41 -9.10 0.27
N VAL A 128 -7.85 -8.66 -0.87
CA VAL A 128 -6.48 -8.15 -0.96
C VAL A 128 -6.35 -6.84 -0.18
N GLN A 129 -5.60 -6.87 0.92
CA GLN A 129 -5.52 -5.76 1.86
C GLN A 129 -4.75 -4.57 1.28
N ASP A 130 -3.71 -4.84 0.50
CA ASP A 130 -2.87 -3.82 -0.12
C ASP A 130 -3.67 -2.90 -1.06
N ALA A 131 -4.67 -3.45 -1.78
CA ALA A 131 -5.57 -2.67 -2.62
C ALA A 131 -6.45 -1.72 -1.79
N LYS A 132 -6.98 -2.19 -0.65
CA LYS A 132 -7.80 -1.39 0.26
C LYS A 132 -7.01 -0.22 0.83
N VAL A 133 -5.80 -0.49 1.33
CA VAL A 133 -4.93 0.54 1.92
C VAL A 133 -4.58 1.61 0.90
N GLY A 134 -4.17 1.21 -0.31
CA GLY A 134 -3.84 2.14 -1.38
C GLY A 134 -5.04 2.99 -1.82
N LEU A 135 -6.20 2.36 -2.02
CA LEU A 135 -7.42 3.06 -2.44
C LEU A 135 -7.94 4.01 -1.35
N ALA A 136 -7.94 3.59 -0.09
CA ALA A 136 -8.34 4.43 1.03
C ALA A 136 -7.41 5.64 1.19
N ALA A 137 -6.10 5.46 1.02
CA ALA A 137 -5.13 6.56 1.02
C ALA A 137 -5.37 7.54 -0.15
N ALA A 138 -5.72 7.03 -1.34
CA ALA A 138 -6.04 7.87 -2.49
C ALA A 138 -7.35 8.66 -2.28
N TYR A 139 -8.39 8.05 -1.73
CA TYR A 139 -9.63 8.74 -1.36
C TYR A 139 -9.42 9.80 -0.29
N LEU A 140 -8.61 9.48 0.73
CA LEU A 140 -8.23 10.43 1.77
C LEU A 140 -7.68 11.72 1.14
N LEU A 141 -6.75 11.61 0.18
CA LEU A 141 -6.07 12.77 -0.43
C LEU A 141 -6.90 13.52 -1.47
N GLU A 142 -7.64 12.82 -2.31
CA GLU A 142 -8.19 13.40 -3.54
C GLU A 142 -9.70 13.65 -3.48
N ASP A 143 -10.41 12.90 -2.64
CA ASP A 143 -11.86 12.89 -2.68
C ASP A 143 -12.45 12.82 -1.27
N SER A 144 -12.59 13.99 -0.65
CA SER A 144 -13.20 14.12 0.68
C SER A 144 -14.63 13.55 0.75
N SER A 145 -15.35 13.41 -0.37
CA SER A 145 -16.68 12.79 -0.38
C SER A 145 -16.61 11.28 -0.13
N LYS A 146 -15.45 10.67 -0.39
CA LYS A 146 -15.17 9.23 -0.25
C LYS A 146 -14.62 8.84 1.11
N ILE A 147 -14.51 9.75 2.08
CA ILE A 147 -13.96 9.44 3.41
C ILE A 147 -14.71 8.30 4.10
N LYS A 148 -16.05 8.26 4.03
CA LYS A 148 -16.83 7.15 4.60
C LYS A 148 -16.54 5.80 3.93
N GLU A 149 -16.32 5.83 2.62
CA GLU A 149 -15.95 4.64 1.85
C GLU A 149 -14.53 4.18 2.21
N ALA A 150 -13.59 5.12 2.33
CA ALA A 150 -12.22 4.85 2.77
C ALA A 150 -12.15 4.28 4.20
N VAL A 151 -12.96 4.79 5.14
CA VAL A 151 -13.14 4.18 6.47
C VAL A 151 -13.59 2.73 6.32
N SER A 152 -14.64 2.48 5.52
CA SER A 152 -15.20 1.15 5.33
C SER A 152 -14.20 0.16 4.70
N LEU A 153 -13.34 0.64 3.79
CA LEU A 153 -12.27 -0.17 3.21
C LEU A 153 -11.32 -0.68 4.28
N ILE A 154 -10.81 0.19 5.16
CA ILE A 154 -9.85 -0.23 6.19
C ILE A 154 -10.53 -1.04 7.30
N GLU A 155 -11.72 -0.65 7.75
CA GLU A 155 -12.49 -1.43 8.74
C GLU A 155 -12.75 -2.87 8.26
N SER A 156 -12.92 -3.08 6.95
CA SER A 156 -13.13 -4.41 6.40
C SER A 156 -11.94 -5.37 6.59
N ILE A 157 -10.75 -4.86 6.95
CA ILE A 157 -9.61 -5.70 7.34
C ILE A 157 -9.86 -6.38 8.69
N GLY A 158 -10.55 -5.70 9.61
CA GLY A 158 -10.90 -6.21 10.93
C GLY A 158 -12.25 -6.93 11.03
N ARG A 159 -12.95 -7.14 9.91
CA ARG A 159 -14.23 -7.86 9.92
C ARG A 159 -14.00 -9.37 9.87
N THR A 160 -14.74 -10.08 10.70
CA THR A 160 -14.70 -11.55 10.71
C THR A 160 -15.68 -12.13 9.69
N THR A 161 -15.47 -13.39 9.32
CA THR A 161 -16.40 -14.13 8.45
C THR A 161 -17.68 -14.54 9.16
N THR A 162 -17.67 -14.55 10.49
CA THR A 162 -18.80 -14.99 11.33
C THR A 162 -19.81 -13.86 11.57
N ASP A 163 -19.34 -12.62 11.64
CA ASP A 163 -20.20 -11.43 11.71
C ASP A 163 -19.51 -10.25 11.01
N SER A 164 -20.02 -9.87 9.84
CA SER A 164 -19.49 -8.77 9.03
C SER A 164 -19.96 -7.38 9.49
N THR A 165 -20.80 -7.32 10.54
CA THR A 165 -21.25 -6.07 11.15
C THR A 165 -20.35 -5.62 12.31
N VAL A 166 -19.56 -6.54 12.86
CA VAL A 166 -18.61 -6.26 13.94
C VAL A 166 -17.21 -6.04 13.34
N VAL A 167 -16.61 -4.91 13.72
CA VAL A 167 -15.24 -4.56 13.34
C VAL A 167 -14.34 -4.81 14.56
N ASP A 168 -13.34 -5.68 14.41
CA ASP A 168 -12.20 -5.70 15.30
C ASP A 168 -11.30 -4.50 15.00
N TYR A 169 -11.33 -3.51 15.89
CA TYR A 169 -10.54 -2.29 15.75
C TYR A 169 -9.04 -2.52 15.99
N ASN A 170 -8.63 -3.68 16.53
CA ASN A 170 -7.26 -4.09 16.74
C ASN A 170 -6.82 -5.16 15.72
N PHE A 171 -7.28 -5.00 14.47
CA PHE A 171 -6.93 -5.90 13.38
C PHE A 171 -5.42 -5.89 13.09
N ARG A 172 -4.97 -6.92 12.38
CA ARG A 172 -3.58 -7.01 11.89
C ARG A 172 -3.53 -6.92 10.38
N TYR A 173 -2.96 -5.83 9.87
CA TYR A 173 -2.54 -5.70 8.47
C TYR A 173 -1.20 -6.39 8.24
N VAL A 174 -1.15 -7.16 7.16
CA VAL A 174 0.07 -7.76 6.61
C VAL A 174 0.03 -7.53 5.11
N SER A 175 1.07 -6.88 4.56
CA SER A 175 1.17 -6.69 3.12
C SER A 175 1.38 -8.03 2.42
N GLU A 176 0.62 -8.26 1.37
CA GLU A 176 0.73 -9.42 0.49
C GLU A 176 1.84 -9.22 -0.54
N ILE A 177 2.10 -7.96 -0.93
CA ILE A 177 3.10 -7.57 -1.95
C ILE A 177 4.47 -7.23 -1.35
N GLY A 178 4.55 -7.02 -0.04
CA GLY A 178 5.78 -6.55 0.61
C GLY A 178 5.98 -5.05 0.45
N THR A 179 4.91 -4.25 0.60
CA THR A 179 4.92 -2.78 0.45
C THR A 179 5.83 -2.04 1.43
N GLY A 180 6.25 -2.72 2.51
CA GLY A 180 6.97 -2.16 3.64
C GLY A 180 6.10 -1.27 4.55
N ILE A 181 4.79 -1.21 4.30
CA ILE A 181 3.83 -0.49 5.14
C ILE A 181 3.62 -1.30 6.42
N SER A 182 3.77 -0.66 7.57
CA SER A 182 3.55 -1.29 8.87
C SER A 182 2.06 -1.32 9.24
N ASN A 183 1.67 -2.24 10.14
CA ASN A 183 0.31 -2.24 10.69
C ASN A 183 -0.01 -0.91 11.40
N ALA A 184 0.96 -0.36 12.15
CA ALA A 184 0.85 0.95 12.77
C ALA A 184 0.57 2.09 11.77
N ALA A 185 1.15 2.03 10.56
CA ALA A 185 0.87 3.00 9.50
C ALA A 185 -0.58 2.88 8.98
N VAL A 186 -1.12 1.66 8.90
CA VAL A 186 -2.53 1.44 8.51
C VAL A 186 -3.49 1.89 9.61
N HIS A 187 -3.17 1.64 10.89
CA HIS A 187 -3.92 2.21 12.02
C HIS A 187 -3.86 3.75 12.03
N SER A 188 -2.71 4.34 11.70
CA SER A 188 -2.57 5.79 11.56
C SER A 188 -3.40 6.36 10.39
N LEU A 189 -3.50 5.62 9.29
CA LEU A 189 -4.38 5.94 8.16
C LEU A 189 -5.85 5.91 8.60
N LEU A 190 -6.28 4.86 9.30
CA LEU A 190 -7.65 4.74 9.80
C LEU A 190 -7.97 5.83 10.84
N ALA A 191 -7.04 6.14 11.74
CA ALA A 191 -7.20 7.25 12.68
C ALA A 191 -7.48 8.56 11.97
N THR A 192 -6.71 8.84 10.92
CA THR A 192 -6.86 10.04 10.11
C THR A 192 -8.21 10.05 9.41
N LEU A 193 -8.60 8.95 8.78
CA LEU A 193 -9.92 8.78 8.16
C LEU A 193 -11.07 9.03 9.16
N TYR A 194 -10.98 8.47 10.37
CA TYR A 194 -11.95 8.73 11.43
C TYR A 194 -12.03 10.19 11.82
N TYR A 195 -10.89 10.86 11.95
CA TYR A 195 -10.85 12.29 12.24
C TYR A 195 -11.57 13.11 11.14
N TYR A 196 -11.39 12.77 9.87
CA TYR A 196 -12.11 13.42 8.77
C TYR A 196 -13.60 13.06 8.72
N ASN A 197 -13.97 11.88 9.22
CA ASN A 197 -15.36 11.47 9.36
C ASN A 197 -16.02 11.98 10.65
N ASN A 198 -15.35 12.85 11.43
CA ASN A 198 -15.80 13.38 12.72
C ASN A 198 -16.02 12.31 13.80
N GLN A 199 -15.24 11.24 13.76
CA GLN A 199 -15.27 10.12 14.72
C GLN A 199 -14.06 10.19 15.65
N ASP A 200 -13.95 11.27 16.42
CA ASP A 200 -12.74 11.58 17.21
C ASP A 200 -12.36 10.51 18.23
N ALA A 201 -13.35 9.87 18.87
CA ALA A 201 -13.09 8.78 19.81
C ALA A 201 -12.40 7.59 19.13
N LEU A 202 -12.86 7.23 17.92
CA LEU A 202 -12.26 6.15 17.13
C LEU A 202 -10.90 6.57 16.58
N ALA A 203 -10.73 7.84 16.18
CA ALA A 203 -9.44 8.36 15.77
C ALA A 203 -8.38 8.21 16.88
N LYS A 204 -8.73 8.60 18.11
CA LYS A 204 -7.86 8.46 19.29
C LYS A 204 -7.56 7.00 19.60
N GLN A 205 -8.55 6.12 19.51
CA GLN A 205 -8.37 4.68 19.71
C GLN A 205 -7.34 4.10 18.72
N GLN A 206 -7.46 4.44 17.45
CA GLN A 206 -6.56 3.93 16.41
C GLN A 206 -5.12 4.47 16.55
N LEU A 207 -4.94 5.72 16.98
CA LEU A 207 -3.61 6.25 17.30
C LEU A 207 -2.98 5.52 18.48
N ALA A 208 -3.76 5.21 19.53
CA ALA A 208 -3.27 4.47 20.67
C ALA A 208 -2.80 3.05 20.27
N ILE A 209 -3.52 2.39 19.35
CA ILE A 209 -3.11 1.09 18.79
C ILE A 209 -1.82 1.24 17.99
N ALA A 210 -1.76 2.21 17.07
CA ALA A 210 -0.57 2.48 16.28
C ALA A 210 0.68 2.70 17.15
N SER A 211 0.58 3.51 18.21
CA SER A 211 1.69 3.79 19.14
C SER A 211 2.13 2.53 19.93
N GLN A 212 1.21 1.63 20.26
CA GLN A 212 1.57 0.38 20.95
C GLN A 212 2.36 -0.57 20.05
N GLU A 213 2.06 -0.59 18.75
CA GLU A 213 2.70 -1.51 17.81
C GLU A 213 4.11 -1.09 17.36
N ASP A 214 4.36 0.21 17.21
CA ASP A 214 5.63 0.73 16.66
C ASP A 214 6.53 1.41 17.71
N GLY A 215 6.12 1.38 18.99
CA GLY A 215 6.78 2.10 20.08
C GLY A 215 6.58 3.62 19.99
N ASP A 216 7.44 4.41 20.67
CA ASP A 216 7.48 5.88 20.57
C ASP A 216 7.98 6.33 19.17
N ASN A 217 7.26 5.95 18.11
CA ASN A 217 7.53 6.40 16.77
C ASN A 217 7.10 7.87 16.66
N ALA A 218 8.09 8.75 16.53
CA ALA A 218 7.89 10.19 16.42
C ALA A 218 6.87 10.61 15.35
N ARG A 219 6.63 9.79 14.31
CA ARG A 219 5.60 10.05 13.30
C ARG A 219 4.21 9.86 13.84
N ILE A 220 3.97 8.80 14.60
CA ILE A 220 2.67 8.52 15.22
C ILE A 220 2.37 9.61 16.25
N SER A 221 3.36 9.98 17.07
CA SER A 221 3.23 11.12 17.99
C SER A 221 2.99 12.46 17.27
N SER A 222 3.58 12.66 16.09
CA SER A 222 3.34 13.86 15.27
C SER A 222 1.93 13.88 14.67
N ILE A 223 1.42 12.72 14.22
CA ILE A 223 0.04 12.58 13.72
C ILE A 223 -0.94 12.81 14.88
N GLU A 224 -0.67 12.22 16.04
CA GLU A 224 -1.44 12.44 17.27
C GLU A 224 -1.46 13.91 17.66
N THR A 225 -0.31 14.59 17.65
CA THR A 225 -0.22 16.03 17.93
C THR A 225 -1.03 16.85 16.93
N ALA A 226 -0.92 16.52 15.63
CA ALA A 226 -1.66 17.21 14.57
C ALA A 226 -3.18 17.02 14.71
N ILE A 227 -3.63 15.82 15.10
CA ILE A 227 -5.05 15.50 15.29
C ILE A 227 -5.59 16.09 16.61
N MET A 228 -4.85 15.97 17.72
CA MET A 228 -5.32 16.32 19.05
C MET A 228 -5.12 17.80 19.43
N THR A 229 -4.05 18.45 18.98
CA THR A 229 -3.71 19.82 19.41
C THR A 229 -4.30 20.89 18.49
N LEU A 230 -4.51 20.56 17.22
CA LEU A 230 -5.12 21.48 16.25
C LEU A 230 -6.65 21.37 16.20
N GLY A 231 -7.23 20.36 16.87
CA GLY A 231 -8.67 20.10 16.95
C GLY A 231 -9.42 20.83 18.07
N TYR A 232 -8.71 21.56 18.94
CA TYR A 232 -9.26 22.48 19.95
C TYR A 232 -8.89 23.93 19.65
#